data_AF-F0ZHJ7-F1
#
_entry.id   AF-F0ZHJ7-F1
#
_cell.length_a   1.000
_cell.length_b   1.000
_cell.length_c   1.000
_cell.angle_alpha   90.00
_cell.angle_beta   90.00
_cell.angle_gamma   90.00
#
_symmetry.space_group_name_H-M   'P 1'
#
loop_
_entity.id
_entity.type
_entity.pdbx_description
1 polymer ?
#
loop_
_entity_poly.entity_id
_entity_poly.type
_entity_poly.pdbx_seq_one_letter_code
_entity_poly.pdbx_strand_id
1 'polypeptide(L)'
;MSKYKCYHDEFSIGKLKKYGYTVYFEQLVEEDGFPEMENGYCTEACKEKMKEIYTSVMEEYLKYSESYFEDARIFKYGENKHYVHKDDYESFFKKKEIFLNPIDRSDKLVLVCFKVGILNGKPVRLCDLPEGVKCDYDADNLPGGPIKEEEDD
;
A
#
# COMPACT_ATOMS: atom_id res chain seq x y z
N MET A 1 -35.18 5.84 17.23
CA MET A 1 -34.52 5.24 16.05
C MET A 1 -35.19 5.82 14.81
N SER A 2 -34.42 6.37 13.87
CA SER A 2 -34.96 6.93 12.63
C SER A 2 -35.66 5.84 11.82
N LYS A 3 -36.81 6.15 11.21
CA LYS A 3 -37.57 5.26 10.32
C LYS A 3 -36.87 5.02 8.98
N TYR A 4 -35.77 5.74 8.71
CA TYR A 4 -35.12 5.81 7.42
C TYR A 4 -33.70 5.27 7.51
N LYS A 5 -33.30 4.50 6.48
CA LYS A 5 -31.97 3.92 6.33
C LYS A 5 -30.97 5.04 6.08
N CYS A 6 -29.85 5.04 6.79
CA CYS A 6 -28.79 6.01 6.56
C CYS A 6 -27.96 5.55 5.36
N TYR A 7 -27.68 6.43 4.40
CA TYR A 7 -26.85 6.09 3.23
C TYR A 7 -25.45 5.60 3.64
N HIS A 8 -24.92 6.12 4.74
CA HIS A 8 -23.64 5.69 5.31
C HIS A 8 -23.65 4.27 5.89
N ASP A 9 -24.76 3.54 5.93
CA ASP A 9 -24.80 2.15 6.42
C ASP A 9 -23.89 1.22 5.59
N GLU A 10 -23.54 1.60 4.37
CA GLU A 10 -22.57 0.86 3.54
C GLU A 10 -21.13 0.96 4.03
N PHE A 11 -20.80 2.06 4.73
CA PHE A 11 -19.50 2.29 5.35
C PHE A 11 -19.39 1.47 6.63
N SER A 12 -18.41 0.57 6.62
CA SER A 12 -18.14 -0.39 7.68
C SER A 12 -16.68 -0.36 8.09
N ILE A 13 -16.44 -0.14 9.38
CA ILE A 13 -15.13 -0.29 10.02
C ILE A 13 -14.60 -1.72 9.84
N GLY A 14 -15.48 -2.72 9.85
CA GLY A 14 -15.09 -4.12 9.63
C GLY A 14 -14.54 -4.37 8.23
N LYS A 15 -15.14 -3.76 7.20
CA LYS A 15 -14.60 -3.81 5.83
C LYS A 15 -13.27 -3.06 5.74
N LEU A 16 -13.16 -1.89 6.35
CA LEU A 16 -11.91 -1.13 6.40
C LEU A 16 -10.78 -1.96 7.00
N LYS A 17 -11.00 -2.57 8.17
CA LYS A 17 -10.01 -3.45 8.81
C LYS A 17 -9.63 -4.68 7.98
N LYS A 18 -10.52 -5.15 7.11
CA LYS A 18 -10.29 -6.34 6.29
C LYS A 18 -9.55 -6.03 4.99
N TYR A 19 -9.87 -4.91 4.35
CA TYR A 19 -9.41 -4.59 3.00
C TYR A 19 -8.44 -3.40 2.93
N GLY A 20 -8.23 -2.71 4.05
CA GLY A 20 -7.38 -1.52 4.14
C GLY A 20 -8.06 -0.28 3.58
N TYR A 21 -7.34 0.85 3.67
CA TYR A 21 -7.82 2.18 3.32
C TYR A 21 -8.38 2.32 1.90
N THR A 22 -7.89 1.53 0.95
CA THR A 22 -8.28 1.60 -0.47
C THR A 22 -9.77 1.36 -0.70
N VAL A 23 -10.46 0.69 0.23
CA VAL A 23 -11.89 0.38 0.09
C VAL A 23 -12.80 1.63 0.11
N TYR A 24 -12.34 2.73 0.72
CA TYR A 24 -13.10 3.98 0.81
C TYR A 24 -12.30 5.22 0.37
N PHE A 25 -11.04 5.05 -0.06
CA PHE A 25 -10.15 6.19 -0.30
C PHE A 25 -10.70 7.16 -1.36
N GLU A 26 -11.08 6.65 -2.54
CA GLU A 26 -11.63 7.48 -3.62
C GLU A 26 -12.86 8.27 -3.14
N GLN A 27 -13.81 7.59 -2.50
CA GLN A 27 -15.03 8.21 -1.97
C GLN A 27 -14.75 9.28 -0.90
N LEU A 28 -13.65 9.19 -0.16
CA LEU A 28 -13.34 10.09 0.95
C LEU A 28 -12.37 11.22 0.59
N VAL A 29 -11.80 11.20 -0.62
CA VAL A 29 -10.80 12.17 -1.08
C VAL A 29 -11.24 12.89 -2.35
N GLU A 30 -12.04 12.25 -3.20
CA GLU A 30 -12.65 12.93 -4.36
C GLU A 30 -13.70 13.94 -3.91
N GLU A 31 -13.59 15.17 -4.41
CA GLU A 31 -14.47 16.29 -4.04
C GLU A 31 -15.95 15.97 -4.29
N ASP A 32 -16.25 15.36 -5.43
CA ASP A 32 -17.62 14.98 -5.82
C ASP A 32 -18.09 13.65 -5.17
N GLY A 33 -17.17 12.90 -4.55
CA GLY A 33 -17.44 11.62 -3.90
C GLY A 33 -17.70 11.71 -2.40
N PHE A 34 -17.37 12.85 -1.78
CA PHE A 34 -17.34 12.98 -0.33
C PHE A 34 -18.74 12.78 0.30
N PRO A 35 -18.91 11.87 1.28
CA PRO A 35 -20.22 11.54 1.81
C PRO A 35 -20.90 12.71 2.54
N GLU A 36 -22.08 13.09 2.07
CA GLU A 36 -22.87 14.17 2.67
C GLU A 36 -23.58 13.74 3.96
N MET A 37 -23.54 14.61 4.98
CA MET A 37 -24.26 14.39 6.23
C MET A 37 -25.70 14.91 6.13
N GLU A 38 -26.66 14.00 5.95
CA GLU A 38 -28.08 14.37 5.82
C GLU A 38 -28.80 14.53 7.17
N ASN A 39 -29.41 15.72 7.39
CA ASN A 39 -30.19 16.04 8.58
C ASN A 39 -31.44 15.17 8.69
N GLY A 40 -31.69 14.58 9.87
CA GLY A 40 -32.85 13.71 10.11
C GLY A 40 -32.65 12.24 9.73
N TYR A 41 -31.59 11.93 8.97
CA TYR A 41 -31.20 10.56 8.62
C TYR A 41 -29.94 10.13 9.38
N CYS A 42 -28.92 10.97 9.40
CA CYS A 42 -27.68 10.67 10.09
C CYS A 42 -27.81 10.89 11.61
N THR A 43 -27.43 9.87 12.38
CA THR A 43 -27.36 9.95 13.85
C THR A 43 -25.98 10.40 14.31
N GLU A 44 -25.84 10.80 15.57
CA GLU A 44 -24.51 11.05 16.17
C GLU A 44 -23.61 9.82 16.10
N ALA A 45 -24.16 8.61 16.29
CA ALA A 45 -23.41 7.38 16.11
C ALA A 45 -22.91 7.20 14.66
N CYS A 46 -23.69 7.61 13.66
CA CYS A 46 -23.25 7.62 12.27
C CYS A 46 -22.10 8.61 12.05
N LYS A 47 -22.19 9.82 12.61
CA LYS A 47 -21.14 10.84 12.53
C LYS A 47 -19.82 10.32 13.10
N GLU A 48 -19.85 9.77 14.32
CA GLU A 48 -18.64 9.24 14.96
C GLU A 48 -18.04 8.07 14.17
N LYS A 49 -18.89 7.16 13.64
CA LYS A 49 -18.42 6.10 12.75
C LYS A 49 -17.73 6.64 11.50
N MET A 50 -18.31 7.64 10.84
CA MET A 50 -17.72 8.23 9.62
C MET A 50 -16.41 8.96 9.93
N LYS A 51 -16.32 9.66 11.06
CA LYS A 51 -15.05 10.24 11.53
C LYS A 51 -13.97 9.17 11.74
N GLU A 52 -14.30 8.08 12.44
CA GLU A 52 -13.36 6.97 12.66
C GLU A 52 -12.88 6.38 11.34
N ILE A 53 -13.79 6.15 10.38
CA ILE A 53 -13.45 5.63 9.06
C ILE A 53 -12.53 6.61 8.32
N TYR A 54 -12.88 7.89 8.25
CA TYR A 54 -12.07 8.90 7.58
C TYR A 54 -10.67 9.01 8.18
N THR A 55 -10.57 9.14 9.51
CA THR A 55 -9.28 9.21 10.20
C THR A 55 -8.43 7.98 9.91
N SER A 56 -9.02 6.78 10.05
CA SER A 56 -8.30 5.52 9.81
C SER A 56 -7.81 5.40 8.36
N VAL A 57 -8.63 5.82 7.39
CA VAL A 57 -8.26 5.81 5.96
C VAL A 57 -7.09 6.75 5.70
N MET A 58 -7.14 7.96 6.23
CA MET A 58 -6.08 8.95 6.03
C MET A 58 -4.79 8.59 6.76
N GLU A 59 -4.86 8.06 7.98
CA GLU A 59 -3.69 7.59 8.74
C GLU A 59 -2.99 6.44 8.02
N GLU A 60 -3.74 5.45 7.53
CA GLU A 60 -3.17 4.32 6.80
C GLU A 60 -2.60 4.76 5.43
N TYR A 61 -3.30 5.64 4.70
CA TYR A 61 -2.79 6.24 3.46
C TYR A 61 -1.49 7.00 3.67
N LEU A 62 -1.43 7.84 4.71
CA LEU A 62 -0.25 8.63 5.05
C LEU A 62 0.93 7.71 5.37
N LYS A 63 0.71 6.70 6.22
CA LYS A 63 1.74 5.72 6.59
C LYS A 63 2.37 5.03 5.37
N TYR A 64 1.55 4.55 4.42
CA TYR A 64 2.09 3.92 3.21
C TYR A 64 2.80 4.91 2.30
N SER A 65 2.30 6.15 2.22
CA SER A 65 2.93 7.21 1.43
C SER A 65 4.30 7.59 1.97
N GLU A 66 4.43 7.76 3.29
CA GLU A 66 5.70 8.04 3.95
C GLU A 66 6.69 6.89 3.74
N SER A 67 6.26 5.65 3.98
CA SER A 67 7.12 4.47 3.82
C SER A 67 7.61 4.32 2.37
N TYR A 68 6.74 4.59 1.38
CA TYR A 68 7.10 4.59 -0.04
C TYR A 68 8.25 5.58 -0.33
N PHE A 69 8.17 6.81 0.18
CA PHE A 69 9.22 7.82 -0.04
C PHE A 69 10.52 7.49 0.71
N GLU A 70 10.43 6.97 1.94
CA GLU A 70 11.59 6.59 2.75
C GLU A 70 12.38 5.41 2.14
N ASP A 71 11.63 4.45 1.59
CA ASP A 71 12.19 3.23 1.03
C ASP A 71 12.68 3.42 -0.40
N ALA A 72 12.19 4.42 -1.14
CA ALA A 72 12.61 4.69 -2.51
C ALA A 72 14.13 4.88 -2.63
N ARG A 73 14.75 4.23 -3.62
CA ARG A 73 16.17 4.35 -3.94
C ARG A 73 16.37 5.36 -5.07
N ILE A 74 17.28 6.31 -4.87
CA ILE A 74 17.44 7.45 -5.80
C ILE A 74 18.56 7.23 -6.83
N PHE A 75 19.57 6.38 -6.56
CA PHE A 75 20.80 6.37 -7.39
C PHE A 75 21.44 5.02 -7.70
N LYS A 76 21.45 4.03 -6.78
CA LYS A 76 22.25 2.80 -6.96
C LYS A 76 21.67 1.81 -8.00
N TYR A 77 20.36 1.85 -8.20
CA TYR A 77 19.64 0.93 -9.09
C TYR A 77 18.76 1.64 -10.13
N GLY A 78 18.86 2.97 -10.19
CA GLY A 78 18.04 3.84 -11.04
C GLY A 78 18.73 4.25 -12.34
N GLU A 79 19.76 3.53 -12.79
CA GLU A 79 20.40 3.81 -14.09
C GLU A 79 19.40 3.64 -15.24
N ASN A 80 18.37 2.82 -15.07
CA ASN A 80 17.24 2.67 -15.99
C ASN A 80 15.98 3.39 -15.45
N LYS A 81 15.29 4.14 -16.32
CA LYS A 81 14.01 4.78 -15.99
C LYS A 81 12.90 3.73 -15.90
N HIS A 82 12.83 3.03 -14.78
CA HIS A 82 11.68 2.20 -14.47
C HIS A 82 10.77 2.93 -13.49
N TYR A 83 9.51 3.08 -13.87
CA TYR A 83 8.48 3.66 -13.03
C TYR A 83 7.85 2.53 -12.23
N VAL A 84 7.92 2.64 -10.90
CA VAL A 84 7.19 1.79 -9.98
C VAL A 84 6.17 2.66 -9.28
N HIS A 85 4.90 2.31 -9.39
CA HIS A 85 3.84 3.08 -8.75
C HIS A 85 3.77 2.76 -7.26
N LYS A 86 3.20 3.68 -6.48
CA LYS A 86 2.93 3.45 -5.06
C LYS A 86 2.11 2.18 -4.84
N ASP A 87 1.17 1.90 -5.73
CA ASP A 87 0.30 0.72 -5.65
C ASP A 87 1.08 -0.60 -5.81
N ASP A 88 2.18 -0.61 -6.59
CA ASP A 88 3.05 -1.78 -6.71
C ASP A 88 3.80 -2.02 -5.39
N TYR A 89 4.33 -0.96 -4.78
CA TYR A 89 4.95 -1.02 -3.45
C TYR A 89 3.98 -1.52 -2.37
N GLU A 90 2.76 -1.01 -2.34
CA GLU A 90 1.76 -1.47 -1.38
C GLU A 90 1.33 -2.92 -1.62
N SER A 91 1.14 -3.28 -2.88
CA SER A 91 0.76 -4.64 -3.28
C SER A 91 1.82 -5.67 -2.89
N PHE A 92 3.10 -5.28 -2.95
CA PHE A 92 4.21 -6.10 -2.47
C PHE A 92 4.03 -6.50 -1.00
N PHE A 93 3.67 -5.55 -0.12
CA PHE A 93 3.45 -5.83 1.31
C PHE A 93 2.12 -6.53 1.62
N LYS A 94 1.13 -6.47 0.72
CA LYS A 94 -0.15 -7.20 0.86
C LYS A 94 0.00 -8.71 0.61
N LYS A 95 1.07 -9.15 -0.08
CA LYS A 95 1.39 -10.57 -0.32
C LYS A 95 1.88 -11.20 0.99
N LYS A 96 0.94 -11.77 1.77
CA LYS A 96 1.22 -12.38 3.09
C LYS A 96 2.39 -13.36 3.08
N GLU A 97 2.55 -14.11 1.99
CA GLU A 97 3.69 -14.98 1.72
C GLU A 97 3.97 -15.01 0.20
N ILE A 98 5.24 -14.99 -0.19
CA ILE A 98 5.73 -15.03 -1.57
C ILE A 98 6.53 -16.33 -1.73
N PHE A 99 5.86 -17.38 -2.21
CA PHE A 99 6.43 -18.73 -2.37
C PHE A 99 6.86 -19.07 -3.79
N LEU A 100 6.60 -18.19 -4.75
CA LEU A 100 7.05 -18.33 -6.12
C LEU A 100 8.31 -17.49 -6.32
N ASN A 101 9.18 -17.93 -7.22
CA ASN A 101 10.38 -17.21 -7.64
C ASN A 101 9.99 -15.74 -7.91
N PRO A 102 10.48 -14.75 -7.15
CA PRO A 102 9.98 -13.36 -7.17
C PRO A 102 10.42 -12.57 -8.42
N ILE A 103 10.68 -13.28 -9.51
CA ILE A 103 11.04 -12.77 -10.84
C ILE A 103 9.77 -12.54 -11.67
N ASP A 104 8.62 -12.26 -11.04
CA ASP A 104 7.64 -11.46 -11.76
C ASP A 104 8.23 -10.04 -11.90
N ARG A 105 8.03 -9.43 -13.07
CA ARG A 105 8.59 -8.12 -13.42
C ARG A 105 8.24 -7.07 -12.36
N SER A 106 7.01 -7.13 -11.83
CA SER A 106 6.49 -6.19 -10.82
C SER A 106 7.25 -6.27 -9.48
N ASP A 107 7.37 -7.46 -8.90
CA ASP A 107 8.07 -7.67 -7.62
C ASP A 107 9.58 -7.42 -7.76
N LYS A 108 10.18 -7.83 -8.88
CA LYS A 108 11.58 -7.53 -9.17
C LYS A 108 11.83 -6.02 -9.20
N LEU A 109 10.95 -5.25 -9.85
CA LEU A 109 11.04 -3.80 -9.88
C LEU A 109 10.91 -3.18 -8.49
N VAL A 110 9.97 -3.65 -7.67
CA VAL A 110 9.84 -3.19 -6.27
C VAL A 110 11.11 -3.48 -5.46
N LEU A 111 11.67 -4.70 -5.55
CA LEU A 111 12.90 -5.09 -4.86
C LEU A 111 14.10 -4.23 -5.27
N VAL A 112 14.19 -3.86 -6.55
CA VAL A 112 15.29 -3.06 -7.11
C VAL A 112 15.13 -1.57 -6.76
N CYS A 113 13.91 -1.03 -6.86
CA CYS A 113 13.64 0.40 -6.69
C CYS A 113 13.48 0.82 -5.23
N PHE A 114 13.22 -0.11 -4.31
CA PHE A 114 12.97 0.20 -2.90
C PHE A 114 13.94 -0.55 -1.96
N LYS A 115 14.10 -0.03 -0.74
CA LYS A 115 14.85 -0.67 0.36
C LYS A 115 14.01 -1.76 1.02
N VAL A 116 13.57 -2.72 0.22
CA VAL A 116 12.71 -3.83 0.64
C VAL A 116 13.33 -5.17 0.23
N GLY A 117 12.86 -6.24 0.86
CA GLY A 117 13.32 -7.60 0.62
C GLY A 117 12.24 -8.63 0.93
N ILE A 118 12.59 -9.89 0.73
CA ILE A 118 11.79 -11.06 1.11
C ILE A 118 12.61 -11.89 2.09
N LEU A 119 12.07 -12.10 3.30
CA LEU A 119 12.72 -12.86 4.36
C LEU A 119 11.79 -13.96 4.85
N ASN A 120 12.23 -15.21 4.76
CA ASN A 120 11.42 -16.41 5.00
C ASN A 120 10.09 -16.38 4.23
N GLY A 121 10.15 -15.96 2.96
CA GLY A 121 8.97 -15.83 2.10
C GLY A 121 8.05 -14.65 2.45
N LYS A 122 8.45 -13.69 3.30
CA LYS A 122 7.62 -12.54 3.66
C LYS A 122 8.23 -11.22 3.20
N PRO A 123 7.43 -10.28 2.68
CA PRO A 123 7.91 -8.95 2.34
C PRO A 123 8.34 -8.19 3.61
N VAL A 124 9.51 -7.56 3.57
CA VAL A 124 10.09 -6.81 4.69
C VAL A 124 10.71 -5.51 4.21
N ARG A 125 10.69 -4.48 5.05
CA ARG A 125 11.50 -3.27 4.86
C ARG A 125 12.91 -3.56 5.38
N LEU A 126 13.94 -3.29 4.58
CA LEU A 126 15.32 -3.54 4.98
C LEU A 126 15.76 -2.63 6.13
N CYS A 127 15.17 -1.43 6.23
CA CYS A 127 15.43 -0.46 7.31
C CYS A 127 14.96 -0.95 8.69
N ASP A 128 14.02 -1.91 8.73
CA ASP A 128 13.48 -2.46 9.98
C ASP A 128 14.25 -3.70 10.47
N LEU A 129 15.20 -4.19 9.67
CA LEU A 129 15.98 -5.38 10.01
C LEU A 129 17.25 -5.03 10.80
N PRO A 130 17.66 -5.88 11.76
CA PRO A 130 18.98 -5.78 12.37
C PRO A 130 20.10 -5.80 11.32
N GLU A 131 21.19 -5.09 11.62
CA GLU A 131 22.36 -5.05 10.74
C GLU A 131 22.91 -6.47 10.50
N GLY A 132 23.23 -6.78 9.23
CA GLY A 132 23.78 -8.07 8.81
C GLY A 132 22.75 -9.17 8.52
N VAL A 133 21.45 -8.92 8.74
CA VAL A 133 20.39 -9.83 8.27
C VAL A 133 20.38 -9.85 6.75
N LYS A 134 20.40 -11.06 6.17
CA LYS A 134 20.32 -11.27 4.72
C LYS A 134 18.92 -11.74 4.35
N CYS A 135 18.32 -11.08 3.37
CA CYS A 135 17.05 -11.52 2.80
C CYS A 135 17.26 -12.68 1.81
N ASP A 136 16.24 -13.52 1.65
CA ASP A 136 16.19 -14.53 0.59
C ASP A 136 16.29 -13.84 -0.78
N TYR A 137 15.65 -12.68 -0.90
CA TYR A 137 15.72 -11.79 -2.05
C TYR A 137 15.74 -10.34 -1.60
N ASP A 138 16.66 -9.56 -2.15
CA ASP A 138 16.72 -8.10 -2.08
C ASP A 138 17.50 -7.60 -3.30
N ALA A 139 17.58 -6.28 -3.50
CA ALA A 139 18.27 -5.70 -4.66
C ALA A 139 19.70 -6.24 -4.91
N ASP A 140 20.44 -6.64 -3.87
CA ASP A 140 21.80 -7.18 -3.95
C ASP A 140 21.83 -8.72 -4.10
N ASN A 141 20.69 -9.40 -3.85
CA ASN A 141 20.53 -10.85 -3.88
C ASN A 141 19.38 -11.30 -4.82
N LEU A 142 19.31 -10.75 -6.03
CA LEU A 142 18.32 -11.14 -7.05
C LEU A 142 18.91 -12.14 -8.08
N PRO A 143 18.17 -13.22 -8.41
CA PRO A 143 18.52 -14.07 -9.55
C PRO A 143 18.48 -13.27 -10.87
N GLY A 144 19.52 -13.45 -11.70
CA GLY A 144 19.71 -12.67 -12.93
C GLY A 144 20.32 -11.28 -12.73
N GLY A 145 20.62 -10.89 -11.49
CA GLY A 145 21.21 -9.59 -11.15
C GLY A 145 20.24 -8.41 -11.31
N PRO A 146 20.73 -7.18 -11.08
CA PRO A 146 19.97 -5.97 -11.38
C PRO A 146 19.50 -5.98 -12.83
N ILE A 147 18.36 -5.33 -13.10
CA ILE A 147 17.75 -5.29 -14.43
C ILE A 147 18.76 -4.67 -15.41
N LYS A 148 19.28 -5.48 -16.34
CA LYS A 148 20.07 -5.02 -17.50
C LYS A 148 19.10 -4.69 -18.63
N GLU A 149 19.40 -3.66 -19.40
CA GLU A 149 18.59 -3.25 -20.56
C GLU A 149 18.32 -4.46 -21.48
N GLU A 150 17.07 -4.63 -21.90
CA GLU A 150 16.82 -5.13 -23.25
C GLU A 150 17.02 -3.89 -24.13
N GLU A 151 18.08 -3.88 -24.94
CA GLU A 151 18.23 -2.89 -26.01
C GLU A 151 17.02 -3.08 -26.94
N ASP A 152 16.05 -2.17 -26.85
CA ASP A 152 14.98 -2.07 -27.85
C ASP A 152 15.64 -1.63 -29.17
N ASP A 153 15.88 -2.59 -30.07
CA ASP A 153 16.31 -2.38 -31.47
C ASP A 153 15.30 -1.54 -32.29
#